data_AF-A0A084GHL5-F1
#
_entry.id   AF-A0A084GHL5-F1
#
_cell.length_a   1.000
_cell.length_b   1.000
_cell.length_c   1.000
_cell.angle_alpha   90.00
_cell.angle_beta   90.00
_cell.angle_gamma   90.00
#
_symmetry.space_group_name_H-M   'P 1'
#
loop_
_entity.id
_entity.type
_entity.pdbx_description
1 polymer ?
#
loop_
_entity_poly.entity_id
_entity_poly.type
_entity_poly.pdbx_seq_one_letter_code
_entity_poly.pdbx_strand_id
1 'polypeptide(L)'
;MPSLVSLAGKGLIGLLSTVAASLTALAKSVANFPKTLRWHHWGMLLLPFAFFLLALQYAKEVSYNDPTSPYFSPARGYAKIYSSVRQREATEFIQKHNSTDAAPFRRKSTHVPPFICVGMNTIVRPSGDIYARYALGSMLAGLTQKERNQLYIAPMIGHVNATTHPIYTEPWLEKVSDKVMTYQTMDVVSEERLKHIEELELTRQRTGEPDREKHLGDYTLLLKQCDATGAPYVLMLEDDILFLDGWFHRLRQGIMDVEEQSKRDEGGWYNLRLFYLEYGFYWHLSEVITTGVAIVAFCGVSMGLIWLSIRGTRWYRRTTRQTRRVLFLTGVLSAIACIVLYLTVGHLTVAHMLRTPSVARRGGCCFQGILWPHDKVEPITEFYTKERIGFVDSLADKFINGGGADKPMGHQWALVPTAVQHIGGKSSKGDNWGSDKPGKMSEAQRLWNFSFEWNKADKLAEEHRQAAEAFEQEKVTGDD
;
A
#
# COMPACT_ATOMS: atom_id res chain seq x y z
N MET A 1 -31.78 -32.41 -29.83
CA MET A 1 -31.19 -31.95 -28.56
C MET A 1 -32.29 -31.44 -27.62
N PRO A 2 -32.92 -32.33 -26.86
CA PRO A 2 -33.40 -31.94 -25.53
C PRO A 2 -33.15 -33.08 -24.52
N SER A 3 -32.19 -32.95 -23.61
CA SER A 3 -32.15 -33.84 -22.43
C SER A 3 -31.23 -33.41 -21.27
N LEU A 4 -30.32 -32.45 -21.44
CA LEU A 4 -29.40 -32.08 -20.35
C LEU A 4 -29.94 -31.02 -19.36
N VAL A 5 -31.06 -30.36 -19.69
CA VAL A 5 -31.68 -29.34 -18.80
C VAL A 5 -32.61 -29.97 -17.73
N SER A 6 -33.06 -31.22 -17.91
CA SER A 6 -34.05 -31.87 -17.02
C SER A 6 -33.41 -32.54 -15.78
N LEU A 7 -32.17 -33.03 -15.87
CA LEU A 7 -31.50 -33.68 -14.74
C LEU A 7 -30.89 -32.69 -13.72
N ALA A 8 -30.42 -31.53 -14.16
CA ALA A 8 -29.87 -30.50 -13.26
C ALA A 8 -30.96 -29.84 -12.40
N GLY A 9 -32.17 -29.63 -12.96
CA GLY A 9 -33.30 -29.04 -12.24
C GLY A 9 -33.83 -29.93 -11.11
N LYS A 10 -33.88 -31.26 -11.29
CA LYS A 10 -34.36 -32.20 -10.26
C LYS A 10 -33.36 -32.40 -9.12
N GLY A 11 -32.06 -32.37 -9.41
CA GLY A 11 -31.00 -32.41 -8.39
C GLY A 11 -30.97 -31.15 -7.52
N LEU A 12 -31.12 -29.98 -8.13
CA LEU A 12 -31.12 -28.69 -7.42
C LEU A 12 -32.39 -28.49 -6.58
N ILE A 13 -33.56 -28.90 -7.07
CA ILE A 13 -34.82 -28.88 -6.31
C ILE A 13 -34.80 -29.92 -5.17
N GLY A 14 -34.17 -31.08 -5.38
CA GLY A 14 -33.94 -32.08 -4.32
C GLY A 14 -33.02 -31.56 -3.22
N LEU A 15 -31.94 -30.86 -3.59
CA LEU A 15 -31.01 -30.23 -2.64
C LEU A 15 -31.66 -29.05 -1.89
N LEU A 16 -32.42 -28.21 -2.59
CA LEU A 16 -33.12 -27.07 -1.99
C LEU A 16 -34.27 -27.51 -1.07
N SER A 17 -34.99 -28.59 -1.42
CA SER A 17 -36.05 -29.14 -0.56
C SER A 17 -35.48 -29.85 0.67
N THR A 18 -34.34 -30.54 0.56
CA THR A 18 -33.65 -31.13 1.73
C THR A 18 -33.02 -30.08 2.63
N VAL A 19 -32.45 -29.00 2.07
CA VAL A 19 -31.96 -27.85 2.84
C VAL A 19 -33.12 -27.09 3.50
N ALA A 20 -34.24 -26.86 2.79
CA ALA A 20 -35.43 -26.21 3.35
C ALA A 20 -36.11 -27.06 4.43
N ALA A 21 -36.19 -28.39 4.25
CA ALA A 21 -36.68 -29.33 5.26
C ALA A 21 -35.74 -29.39 6.48
N SER A 22 -34.43 -29.32 6.26
CA SER A 22 -33.43 -29.25 7.34
C SER A 22 -33.50 -27.94 8.10
N LEU A 23 -33.74 -26.82 7.41
CA LEU A 23 -33.93 -25.49 8.00
C LEU A 23 -35.26 -25.37 8.75
N THR A 24 -36.35 -25.96 8.25
CA THR A 24 -37.63 -25.99 8.98
C THR A 24 -37.61 -26.97 10.15
N ALA A 25 -36.90 -28.10 10.05
CA ALA A 25 -36.63 -28.98 11.19
C ALA A 25 -35.74 -28.30 12.23
N LEU A 26 -34.73 -27.54 11.80
CA LEU A 26 -33.90 -26.70 12.68
C LEU A 26 -34.76 -25.62 13.35
N ALA A 27 -35.62 -24.92 12.61
CA ALA A 27 -36.51 -23.87 13.13
C ALA A 27 -37.54 -24.43 14.14
N LYS A 28 -38.18 -25.57 13.85
CA LYS A 28 -39.09 -26.25 14.80
C LYS A 28 -38.34 -26.80 16.02
N SER A 29 -37.11 -27.29 15.84
CA SER A 29 -36.25 -27.74 16.93
C SER A 29 -35.78 -26.58 17.81
N VAL A 30 -35.55 -25.40 17.24
CA VAL A 30 -35.21 -24.15 17.95
C VAL A 30 -36.42 -23.60 18.71
N ALA A 31 -37.63 -23.66 18.13
CA ALA A 31 -38.87 -23.15 18.75
C ALA A 31 -39.30 -23.93 20.02
N ASN A 32 -39.03 -25.24 20.07
CA ASN A 32 -39.31 -26.08 21.25
C ASN A 32 -38.10 -26.28 22.18
N PHE A 33 -36.93 -25.75 21.80
CA PHE A 33 -35.66 -25.90 22.52
C PHE A 33 -35.65 -25.35 23.96
N PRO A 34 -36.15 -24.14 24.26
CA PRO A 34 -35.95 -23.52 25.57
C PRO A 34 -36.71 -24.20 26.72
N LYS A 35 -37.79 -24.95 26.43
CA LYS A 35 -38.68 -25.54 27.44
C LYS A 35 -38.12 -26.79 28.14
N THR A 36 -37.00 -27.35 27.67
CA THR A 36 -36.41 -28.59 28.20
C THR A 36 -34.92 -28.46 28.55
N LEU A 37 -34.33 -27.26 28.41
CA LEU A 37 -32.92 -27.03 28.69
C LEU A 37 -32.66 -26.86 30.19
N ARG A 38 -31.77 -27.69 30.74
CA ARG A 38 -31.21 -27.50 32.09
C ARG A 38 -30.17 -26.38 32.08
N TRP A 39 -29.96 -25.69 33.21
CA TRP A 39 -29.03 -24.55 33.38
C TRP A 39 -27.64 -24.72 32.73
N HIS A 40 -27.04 -25.91 32.81
CA HIS A 40 -25.72 -26.15 32.19
C HIS A 40 -25.74 -26.08 30.65
N HIS A 41 -26.87 -26.39 30.00
CA HIS A 41 -27.00 -26.25 28.56
C HIS A 41 -27.07 -24.77 28.14
N TRP A 42 -27.70 -23.93 28.95
CA TRP A 42 -27.65 -22.48 28.75
C TRP A 42 -26.22 -21.96 28.91
N GLY A 43 -25.47 -22.45 29.91
CA GLY A 43 -24.06 -22.12 30.05
C GLY A 43 -23.22 -22.47 28.82
N MET A 44 -23.45 -23.63 28.20
CA MET A 44 -22.75 -24.05 26.96
C MET A 44 -23.00 -23.12 25.77
N LEU A 45 -24.18 -22.51 25.70
CA LEU A 45 -24.55 -21.60 24.60
C LEU A 45 -24.16 -20.14 24.91
N LEU A 46 -24.41 -19.68 26.13
CA LEU A 46 -24.21 -18.30 26.54
C LEU A 46 -22.74 -17.93 26.65
N LEU A 47 -21.87 -18.86 27.06
CA LEU A 47 -20.45 -18.56 27.25
C LEU A 47 -19.72 -18.29 25.92
N PRO A 48 -19.81 -19.15 24.88
CA PRO A 48 -19.27 -18.83 23.56
C PRO A 48 -19.92 -17.60 22.94
N PHE A 49 -21.22 -17.38 23.17
CA PHE A 49 -21.90 -16.18 22.71
C PHE A 49 -21.36 -14.90 23.39
N ALA A 50 -21.11 -14.94 24.70
CA ALA A 50 -20.47 -13.83 25.42
C ALA A 50 -19.05 -13.56 24.90
N PHE A 51 -18.27 -14.60 24.64
CA PHE A 51 -16.95 -14.46 23.99
C PHE A 51 -17.05 -13.86 22.59
N PHE A 52 -18.03 -14.27 21.80
CA PHE A 52 -18.28 -13.67 20.49
C PHE A 52 -18.62 -12.18 20.59
N LEU A 53 -19.46 -11.77 21.55
CA LEU A 53 -19.76 -10.35 21.76
C LEU A 53 -18.53 -9.55 22.19
N LEU A 54 -17.69 -10.10 23.07
CA LEU A 54 -16.42 -9.48 23.45
C LEU A 54 -15.46 -9.37 22.26
N ALA A 55 -15.37 -10.41 21.44
CA ALA A 55 -14.56 -10.43 20.24
C ALA A 55 -15.07 -9.44 19.18
N LEU A 56 -16.39 -9.27 19.04
CA LEU A 56 -16.99 -8.24 18.19
C LEU A 56 -16.62 -6.83 18.67
N GLN A 57 -16.69 -6.58 19.98
CA GLN A 57 -16.31 -5.30 20.53
C GLN A 57 -14.82 -5.02 20.33
N TYR A 58 -13.97 -6.03 20.51
CA TYR A 58 -12.54 -5.93 20.22
C TYR A 58 -12.28 -5.67 18.72
N ALA A 59 -12.94 -6.41 17.82
CA ALA A 59 -12.85 -6.23 16.37
C ALA A 59 -13.17 -4.78 15.97
N LYS A 60 -14.22 -4.19 16.56
CA LYS A 60 -14.57 -2.79 16.32
C LYS A 60 -13.45 -1.82 16.71
N GLU A 61 -12.74 -2.08 17.80
CA GLU A 61 -11.66 -1.20 18.27
C GLU A 61 -10.33 -1.38 17.53
N VAL A 62 -10.09 -2.54 16.88
CA VAL A 62 -8.88 -2.76 16.10
C VAL A 62 -9.05 -2.49 14.61
N SER A 63 -10.27 -2.58 14.09
CA SER A 63 -10.58 -2.47 12.65
C SER A 63 -11.23 -1.15 12.25
N TYR A 64 -11.28 -0.15 13.13
CA TYR A 64 -11.92 1.15 12.84
C TYR A 64 -11.24 1.92 11.71
N ASN A 65 -10.00 1.57 11.38
CA ASN A 65 -9.15 2.20 10.39
C ASN A 65 -8.93 1.30 9.17
N ASP A 66 -9.59 0.13 9.11
CA ASP A 66 -9.52 -0.76 7.96
C ASP A 66 -10.71 -0.50 7.03
N PRO A 67 -10.50 0.03 5.81
CA PRO A 67 -11.57 0.34 4.87
C PRO A 67 -12.34 -0.89 4.37
N THR A 68 -11.81 -2.09 4.60
CA THR A 68 -12.42 -3.37 4.20
C THR A 68 -13.27 -3.97 5.32
N SER A 69 -13.26 -3.37 6.51
CA SER A 69 -14.10 -3.76 7.64
C SER A 69 -15.42 -2.96 7.67
N PRO A 70 -16.56 -3.58 8.04
CA PRO A 70 -17.79 -2.85 8.36
C PRO A 70 -17.64 -1.90 9.58
N TYR A 71 -16.57 -2.02 10.36
CA TYR A 71 -16.31 -1.14 11.50
C TYR A 71 -15.52 0.13 11.13
N PHE A 72 -15.16 0.29 9.85
CA PHE A 72 -14.43 1.45 9.37
C PHE A 72 -15.12 2.77 9.77
N SER A 73 -14.35 3.65 10.39
CA SER A 73 -14.77 4.99 10.78
C SER A 73 -13.93 6.00 10.02
N PRO A 74 -14.45 6.66 8.97
CA PRO A 74 -13.68 7.66 8.21
C PRO A 74 -13.08 8.76 9.10
N ALA A 75 -13.83 9.20 10.13
CA ALA A 75 -13.37 10.22 11.06
C ALA A 75 -12.11 9.82 11.85
N ARG A 76 -11.93 8.52 12.13
CA ARG A 76 -10.76 7.99 12.84
C ARG A 76 -9.70 7.41 11.89
N GLY A 77 -10.12 6.75 10.81
CA GLY A 77 -9.25 6.04 9.87
C GLY A 77 -8.35 6.97 9.06
N TYR A 78 -8.82 8.17 8.73
CA TYR A 78 -8.03 9.20 8.06
C TYR A 78 -7.27 10.12 9.03
N ALA A 79 -7.19 9.77 10.31
CA ALA A 79 -6.41 10.55 11.27
C ALA A 79 -4.91 10.47 10.94
N LYS A 80 -4.25 11.63 10.90
CA LYS A 80 -2.80 11.74 10.69
C LYS A 80 -2.09 11.49 12.01
N ILE A 81 -1.78 10.24 12.31
CA ILE A 81 -1.11 9.84 13.55
C ILE A 81 0.39 9.80 13.29
N TYR A 82 0.85 8.85 12.49
CA TYR A 82 2.24 8.66 12.17
C TYR A 82 2.72 9.64 11.10
N SER A 83 1.87 9.99 10.12
CA SER A 83 2.21 11.06 9.16
C SER A 83 2.59 12.38 9.84
N SER A 84 1.90 12.75 10.91
CA SER A 84 2.20 13.98 11.66
C SER A 84 3.58 13.93 12.33
N VAL A 85 4.04 12.75 12.73
CA VAL A 85 5.40 12.54 13.25
C VAL A 85 6.43 12.77 12.14
N ARG A 86 6.26 12.12 10.98
CA ARG A 86 7.16 12.29 9.83
C ARG A 86 7.19 13.71 9.28
N GLN A 87 6.08 14.44 9.29
CA GLN A 87 6.06 15.87 8.90
C GLN A 87 6.91 16.74 9.83
N ARG A 88 6.86 16.48 11.13
CA ARG A 88 7.67 17.19 12.12
C ARG A 88 9.15 16.87 11.94
N GLU A 89 9.51 15.59 11.82
CA GLU A 89 10.91 15.17 11.60
C GLU A 89 11.47 15.72 10.28
N ALA A 90 10.67 15.73 9.21
CA ALA A 90 11.02 16.38 7.96
C ALA A 90 11.29 17.88 8.17
N THR A 91 10.42 18.58 8.90
CA THR A 91 10.57 20.01 9.18
C THR A 91 11.85 20.29 9.97
N GLU A 92 12.12 19.51 11.03
CA GLU A 92 13.32 19.62 11.84
C GLU A 92 14.60 19.37 11.01
N PHE A 93 14.57 18.36 10.13
CA PHE A 93 15.67 18.06 9.24
C PHE A 93 15.96 19.23 8.28
N ILE A 94 14.93 19.79 7.64
CA ILE A 94 15.06 20.93 6.72
C ILE A 94 15.61 22.16 7.46
N GLN A 95 15.04 22.48 8.64
CA GLN A 95 15.49 23.62 9.45
C GLN A 95 16.96 23.53 9.83
N LYS A 96 17.44 22.33 10.21
CA LYS A 96 18.85 22.07 10.51
C LYS A 96 19.78 22.40 9.34
N HIS A 97 19.35 22.20 8.11
CA HIS A 97 20.16 22.41 6.90
C HIS A 97 19.91 23.77 6.23
N ASN A 98 18.99 24.59 6.74
CA ASN A 98 18.65 25.87 6.13
C ASN A 98 19.61 27.03 6.49
N SER A 99 20.49 26.83 7.46
CA SER A 99 21.48 27.83 7.86
C SER A 99 22.68 27.84 6.90
N THR A 100 23.27 29.00 6.60
CA THR A 100 24.42 29.13 5.67
C THR A 100 25.61 28.26 6.06
N ASP A 101 25.87 28.11 7.35
CA ASP A 101 27.01 27.33 7.89
C ASP A 101 26.72 25.82 8.04
N ALA A 102 25.48 25.38 7.77
CA ALA A 102 25.14 23.97 7.88
C ALA A 102 25.91 23.14 6.85
N ALA A 103 26.55 22.06 7.33
CA ALA A 103 27.27 21.11 6.47
C ALA A 103 26.31 20.46 5.45
N PRO A 104 26.76 20.24 4.19
CA PRO A 104 25.93 19.58 3.19
C PRO A 104 25.71 18.11 3.57
N PHE A 105 24.47 17.63 3.41
CA PHE A 105 24.11 16.23 3.54
C PHE A 105 23.84 15.62 2.16
N ARG A 106 24.91 15.55 1.38
CA ARG A 106 24.91 15.02 0.00
C ARG A 106 25.63 13.69 -0.09
N ARG A 107 25.49 13.03 -1.24
CA ARG A 107 26.35 11.92 -1.60
C ARG A 107 27.79 12.41 -1.64
N LYS A 108 28.69 11.71 -0.96
CA LYS A 108 30.13 11.95 -1.12
C LYS A 108 30.54 11.43 -2.50
N SER A 109 31.19 12.26 -3.31
CA SER A 109 31.59 11.90 -4.67
C SER A 109 32.43 10.63 -4.69
N THR A 110 31.98 9.64 -5.44
CA THR A 110 32.67 8.37 -5.67
C THR A 110 32.67 8.06 -7.16
N HIS A 111 33.70 7.37 -7.67
CA HIS A 111 33.73 6.88 -9.05
C HIS A 111 32.67 5.80 -9.34
N VAL A 112 32.04 5.26 -8.30
CA VAL A 112 30.98 4.25 -8.41
C VAL A 112 29.63 4.94 -8.68
N PRO A 113 28.76 4.41 -9.58
CA PRO A 113 27.38 4.87 -9.74
C PRO A 113 26.58 4.80 -8.42
N PRO A 114 25.54 5.63 -8.23
CA PRO A 114 24.65 5.50 -7.07
C PRO A 114 23.85 4.19 -7.20
N PHE A 115 23.43 3.61 -6.08
CA PHE A 115 22.54 2.45 -6.10
C PHE A 115 21.15 2.82 -6.63
N ILE A 116 20.65 4.02 -6.28
CA ILE A 116 19.36 4.53 -6.74
C ILE A 116 19.53 5.98 -7.21
N CYS A 117 19.06 6.29 -8.42
CA CYS A 117 18.78 7.67 -8.81
C CYS A 117 17.34 8.04 -8.45
N VAL A 118 17.14 9.14 -7.75
CA VAL A 118 15.85 9.64 -7.30
C VAL A 118 15.46 10.88 -8.09
N GLY A 119 14.46 10.74 -8.97
CA GLY A 119 13.85 11.85 -9.70
C GLY A 119 12.54 12.28 -9.04
N MET A 120 12.39 13.57 -8.73
CA MET A 120 11.16 14.11 -8.15
C MET A 120 10.80 15.44 -8.81
N ASN A 121 9.64 15.51 -9.46
CA ASN A 121 9.15 16.78 -10.01
C ASN A 121 8.36 17.53 -8.93
N THR A 122 8.63 18.82 -8.74
CA THR A 122 7.89 19.67 -7.81
C THR A 122 7.38 20.94 -8.46
N ILE A 123 6.18 21.33 -8.03
CA ILE A 123 5.46 22.50 -8.53
C ILE A 123 4.81 23.26 -7.37
N VAL A 124 4.48 24.51 -7.64
CA VAL A 124 3.61 25.31 -6.77
C VAL A 124 2.18 25.10 -7.26
N ARG A 125 1.31 24.56 -6.40
CA ARG A 125 -0.11 24.38 -6.74
C ARG A 125 -0.82 25.75 -6.75
N PRO A 126 -1.95 25.91 -7.47
CA PRO A 126 -2.68 27.19 -7.51
C PRO A 126 -3.12 27.71 -6.13
N SER A 127 -3.24 26.83 -5.13
CA SER A 127 -3.52 27.19 -3.74
C SER A 127 -2.35 27.80 -2.98
N GLY A 128 -1.14 27.77 -3.55
CA GLY A 128 0.12 28.08 -2.86
C GLY A 128 0.73 26.90 -2.09
N ASP A 129 0.08 25.73 -2.09
CA ASP A 129 0.59 24.55 -1.38
C ASP A 129 1.85 23.98 -2.04
N ILE A 130 2.84 23.66 -1.22
CA ILE A 130 4.12 23.06 -1.61
C ILE A 130 4.43 21.91 -0.65
N TYR A 131 4.44 20.69 -1.18
CA TYR A 131 4.64 19.50 -0.35
C TYR A 131 6.07 18.94 -0.41
N ALA A 132 6.89 19.35 -1.40
CA ALA A 132 8.25 18.85 -1.60
C ALA A 132 9.18 18.98 -0.38
N ARG A 133 8.97 19.99 0.49
CA ARG A 133 9.71 20.10 1.76
C ARG A 133 9.50 18.87 2.64
N TYR A 134 8.27 18.40 2.75
CA TYR A 134 7.92 17.22 3.52
C TYR A 134 8.43 15.95 2.84
N ALA A 135 8.29 15.84 1.51
CA ALA A 135 8.77 14.69 0.76
C ALA A 135 10.31 14.52 0.90
N LEU A 136 11.09 15.55 0.56
CA LEU A 136 12.55 15.50 0.66
C LEU A 136 13.03 15.41 2.11
N GLY A 137 12.41 16.19 3.01
CA GLY A 137 12.76 16.16 4.43
C GLY A 137 12.52 14.79 5.06
N SER A 138 11.38 14.15 4.80
CA SER A 138 11.07 12.81 5.33
C SER A 138 11.85 11.71 4.62
N MET A 139 12.26 11.87 3.36
CA MET A 139 13.14 10.91 2.69
C MET A 139 14.52 10.87 3.34
N LEU A 140 15.02 12.03 3.78
CA LEU A 140 16.38 12.19 4.30
C LEU A 140 16.47 12.08 5.83
N ALA A 141 15.41 12.45 6.55
CA ALA A 141 15.39 12.38 8.00
C ALA A 141 15.56 10.94 8.50
N GLY A 142 16.61 10.72 9.29
CA GLY A 142 17.00 9.43 9.86
C GLY A 142 18.14 8.74 9.13
N LEU A 143 18.36 9.03 7.83
CA LEU A 143 19.39 8.34 7.05
C LEU A 143 20.80 8.59 7.60
N THR A 144 21.59 7.53 7.63
CA THR A 144 23.04 7.61 7.84
C THR A 144 23.74 8.17 6.60
N GLN A 145 25.00 8.59 6.74
CA GLN A 145 25.79 9.03 5.59
C GLN A 145 26.08 7.88 4.62
N LYS A 146 26.24 6.63 5.09
CA LYS A 146 26.46 5.46 4.22
C LYS A 146 25.22 5.17 3.37
N GLU A 147 24.02 5.26 3.94
CA GLU A 147 22.76 5.17 3.19
C GLU A 147 22.61 6.34 2.21
N ARG A 148 22.85 7.58 2.67
CA ARG A 148 22.80 8.78 1.80
C ARG A 148 23.74 8.68 0.60
N ASN A 149 24.89 8.02 0.74
CA ASN A 149 25.84 7.83 -0.36
C ASN A 149 25.34 6.86 -1.45
N GLN A 150 24.32 6.06 -1.16
CA GLN A 150 23.69 5.15 -2.13
C GLN A 150 22.69 5.87 -3.05
N LEU A 151 22.32 7.11 -2.71
CA LEU A 151 21.27 7.85 -3.39
C LEU A 151 21.86 9.00 -4.20
N TYR A 152 21.41 9.16 -5.45
CA TYR A 152 21.57 10.39 -6.21
C TYR A 152 20.22 11.10 -6.28
N ILE A 153 20.09 12.22 -5.59
CA ILE A 153 18.82 12.92 -5.41
C ILE A 153 18.77 14.14 -6.33
N ALA A 154 17.82 14.10 -7.26
CA ALA A 154 17.69 15.09 -8.32
C ALA A 154 16.25 15.64 -8.40
N PRO A 155 15.87 16.58 -7.51
CA PRO A 155 14.59 17.26 -7.62
C PRO A 155 14.59 18.19 -8.84
N MET A 156 13.49 18.18 -9.59
CA MET A 156 13.24 19.10 -10.69
C MET A 156 12.22 20.16 -10.27
N ILE A 157 12.59 21.43 -10.45
CA ILE A 157 11.66 22.54 -10.37
C ILE A 157 10.88 22.61 -11.68
N GLY A 158 9.64 22.13 -11.65
CA GLY A 158 8.77 22.04 -12.82
C GLY A 158 8.11 23.36 -13.20
N HIS A 159 8.81 24.48 -13.10
CA HIS A 159 8.37 25.79 -13.61
C HIS A 159 9.38 26.31 -14.61
N VAL A 160 8.92 26.89 -15.73
CA VAL A 160 9.80 27.53 -16.72
C VAL A 160 10.67 28.58 -16.04
N ASN A 161 10.08 29.42 -15.19
CA ASN A 161 10.84 30.28 -14.30
C ASN A 161 10.99 29.65 -12.90
N ALA A 162 12.11 28.97 -12.66
CA ALA A 162 12.39 28.28 -11.40
C ALA A 162 12.35 29.18 -10.16
N THR A 163 12.68 30.48 -10.29
CA THR A 163 12.68 31.44 -9.17
C THR A 163 11.29 31.71 -8.60
N THR A 164 10.23 31.37 -9.34
CA THR A 164 8.85 31.46 -8.85
C THR A 164 8.51 30.36 -7.83
N HIS A 165 9.32 29.30 -7.75
CA HIS A 165 9.15 28.22 -6.80
C HIS A 165 9.84 28.56 -5.47
N PRO A 166 9.11 28.73 -4.34
CA PRO A 166 9.71 29.19 -3.08
C PRO A 166 10.93 28.38 -2.63
N ILE A 167 10.86 27.04 -2.68
CA ILE A 167 11.97 26.18 -2.25
C ILE A 167 13.22 26.27 -3.11
N TYR A 168 13.13 26.74 -4.36
CA TYR A 168 14.29 26.87 -5.25
C TYR A 168 15.30 27.87 -4.70
N THR A 169 14.81 28.91 -4.01
CA THR A 169 15.66 29.96 -3.42
C THR A 169 16.14 29.62 -2.00
N GLU A 170 15.73 28.48 -1.44
CA GLU A 170 16.06 28.10 -0.07
C GLU A 170 17.43 27.40 0.00
N PRO A 171 18.36 27.84 0.88
CA PRO A 171 19.71 27.28 0.96
C PRO A 171 19.78 25.78 1.24
N TRP A 172 18.79 25.22 1.95
CA TRP A 172 18.79 23.79 2.28
C TRP A 172 18.67 22.91 1.04
N LEU A 173 17.96 23.35 -0.01
CA LEU A 173 17.61 22.49 -1.14
C LEU A 173 18.86 22.00 -1.85
N GLU A 174 19.76 22.93 -2.15
CA GLU A 174 21.04 22.58 -2.71
C GLU A 174 21.80 21.69 -1.73
N LYS A 175 21.87 22.01 -0.43
CA LYS A 175 22.68 21.27 0.55
C LYS A 175 22.33 19.80 0.73
N VAL A 176 21.13 19.39 0.34
CA VAL A 176 20.67 18.01 0.50
C VAL A 176 20.46 17.28 -0.83
N SER A 177 20.43 18.01 -1.94
CA SER A 177 20.28 17.48 -3.29
C SER A 177 21.65 17.32 -3.96
N ASP A 178 21.78 16.31 -4.81
CA ASP A 178 23.00 16.13 -5.61
C ASP A 178 22.97 17.02 -6.86
N LYS A 179 21.77 17.22 -7.45
CA LYS A 179 21.55 18.17 -8.54
C LYS A 179 20.13 18.72 -8.49
N VAL A 180 19.96 20.01 -8.28
CA VAL A 180 18.66 20.67 -8.46
C VAL A 180 18.49 20.97 -9.94
N MET A 181 17.46 20.40 -10.56
CA MET A 181 17.24 20.52 -11.99
C MET A 181 16.16 21.54 -12.31
N THR A 182 16.38 22.26 -13.42
CA THR A 182 15.49 23.22 -14.04
C THR A 182 15.51 22.98 -15.55
N TYR A 183 14.53 23.50 -16.29
CA TYR A 183 14.56 23.37 -17.75
C TYR A 183 15.80 24.01 -18.39
N GLN A 184 16.37 25.06 -17.79
CA GLN A 184 17.58 25.72 -18.28
C GLN A 184 18.85 24.89 -18.07
N THR A 185 18.89 24.11 -16.98
CA THR A 185 20.04 23.24 -16.66
C THR A 185 19.98 21.87 -17.34
N MET A 186 18.87 21.58 -18.02
CA MET A 186 18.67 20.35 -18.77
C MET A 186 18.96 20.66 -20.24
N ASP A 187 20.16 20.36 -20.73
CA ASP A 187 20.62 20.57 -22.13
C ASP A 187 19.81 19.80 -23.20
N VAL A 188 18.68 19.20 -22.80
CA VAL A 188 17.83 18.32 -23.61
C VAL A 188 16.55 19.02 -24.09
N VAL A 189 16.30 20.28 -23.74
CA VAL A 189 15.07 21.00 -24.11
C VAL A 189 15.36 22.09 -25.15
N SER A 190 14.78 21.98 -26.34
CA SER A 190 14.89 23.00 -27.38
C SER A 190 14.14 24.28 -27.01
N GLU A 191 14.54 25.43 -27.58
CA GLU A 191 13.84 26.71 -27.36
C GLU A 191 12.35 26.65 -27.74
N GLU A 192 12.01 25.93 -28.81
CA GLU A 192 10.63 25.72 -29.24
C GLU A 192 9.84 24.93 -28.20
N ARG A 193 10.45 23.88 -27.62
CA ARG A 193 9.82 23.09 -26.57
C ARG A 193 9.65 23.90 -25.29
N LEU A 194 10.61 24.74 -24.93
CA LEU A 194 10.50 25.65 -23.78
C LEU A 194 9.31 26.59 -23.92
N LYS A 195 9.12 27.21 -25.10
CA LYS A 195 7.96 28.08 -25.38
C LYS A 195 6.65 27.31 -25.25
N HIS A 196 6.57 26.10 -25.78
CA HIS A 196 5.39 25.25 -25.62
C HIS A 196 5.09 24.96 -24.15
N ILE A 197 6.10 24.60 -23.35
CA ILE A 197 5.92 24.36 -21.91
C ILE A 197 5.41 25.62 -21.18
N GLU A 198 5.93 26.80 -21.55
CA GLU A 198 5.46 28.08 -21.01
C GLU A 198 3.97 28.33 -21.33
N GLU A 199 3.53 28.00 -22.55
CA GLU A 199 2.12 28.08 -22.94
C GLU A 199 1.23 27.13 -22.12
N LEU A 200 1.69 25.90 -21.84
CA LEU A 200 0.98 24.94 -21.00
C LEU A 200 0.88 25.44 -19.54
N GLU A 201 1.95 26.06 -19.01
CA GLU A 201 1.94 26.69 -17.68
C GLU A 201 0.96 27.86 -17.59
N LEU A 202 0.97 28.76 -18.58
CA LEU A 202 0.05 29.88 -18.65
C LEU A 202 -1.41 29.42 -18.78
N THR A 203 -1.65 28.36 -19.55
CA THR A 203 -2.98 27.75 -19.68
C THR A 203 -3.47 27.26 -18.33
N ARG A 204 -2.63 26.50 -17.59
CA ARG A 204 -2.96 26.06 -16.23
C ARG A 204 -3.25 27.22 -15.29
N GLN A 205 -2.49 28.30 -15.34
CA GLN A 205 -2.74 29.48 -14.50
C GLN A 205 -4.10 30.13 -14.80
N ARG A 206 -4.52 30.13 -16.08
CA ARG A 206 -5.80 30.70 -16.51
C ARG A 206 -7.00 29.80 -16.19
N THR A 207 -6.87 28.49 -16.41
CA THR A 207 -7.99 27.54 -16.28
C THR A 207 -8.07 26.89 -14.91
N GLY A 208 -6.94 26.85 -14.17
CA GLY A 208 -6.79 26.02 -12.98
C GLY A 208 -6.61 24.53 -13.27
N GLU A 209 -6.74 24.11 -14.53
CA GLU A 209 -6.59 22.72 -14.96
C GLU A 209 -5.13 22.43 -15.29
N PRO A 210 -4.50 21.43 -14.67
CA PRO A 210 -3.12 21.09 -14.97
C PRO A 210 -3.00 20.29 -16.24
N ASP A 211 -1.83 20.45 -16.83
CA ASP A 211 -1.53 19.95 -18.15
C ASP A 211 -0.88 18.57 -18.08
N ARG A 212 -1.57 17.58 -18.68
CA ARG A 212 -1.10 16.18 -18.71
C ARG A 212 0.09 15.99 -19.64
N GLU A 213 0.21 16.79 -20.70
CA GLU A 213 1.36 16.73 -21.60
C GLU A 213 2.61 17.22 -20.86
N LYS A 214 2.51 18.37 -20.18
CA LYS A 214 3.62 18.90 -19.37
C LYS A 214 4.03 17.90 -18.29
N HIS A 215 3.06 17.35 -17.54
CA HIS A 215 3.37 16.41 -16.47
C HIS A 215 4.10 15.16 -16.98
N LEU A 216 3.63 14.55 -18.07
CA LEU A 216 4.30 13.39 -18.67
C LEU A 216 5.67 13.76 -19.26
N GLY A 217 5.78 14.96 -19.85
CA GLY A 217 7.03 15.51 -20.36
C GLY A 217 8.10 15.67 -19.28
N ASP A 218 7.75 16.31 -18.15
CA ASP A 218 8.64 16.49 -17.00
C ASP A 218 9.11 15.15 -16.44
N TYR A 219 8.18 14.19 -16.35
CA TYR A 219 8.48 12.84 -15.91
C TYR A 219 9.48 12.14 -16.85
N THR A 220 9.29 12.29 -18.16
CA THR A 220 10.16 11.72 -19.20
C THR A 220 11.56 12.34 -19.14
N LEU A 221 11.66 13.66 -18.90
CA LEU A 221 12.94 14.35 -18.74
C LEU A 221 13.70 13.83 -17.51
N LEU A 222 13.00 13.66 -16.38
CA LEU A 222 13.58 13.11 -15.16
C LEU A 222 14.09 11.67 -15.34
N LEU A 223 13.32 10.81 -16.03
CA LEU A 223 13.76 9.44 -16.34
C LEU A 223 15.07 9.44 -17.12
N LYS A 224 15.16 10.25 -18.20
CA LYS A 224 16.39 10.37 -19.01
C LYS A 224 17.59 10.88 -18.19
N GLN A 225 17.36 11.87 -17.32
CA GLN A 225 18.42 12.40 -16.46
C GLN A 225 18.91 11.35 -15.45
N CYS A 226 17.99 10.59 -14.87
CA CYS A 226 18.36 9.53 -13.94
C CYS A 226 19.03 8.33 -14.61
N ASP A 227 18.57 7.96 -15.81
CA ASP A 227 19.16 6.89 -16.61
C ASP A 227 20.65 7.16 -16.91
N ALA A 228 20.98 8.42 -17.25
CA ALA A 228 22.34 8.86 -17.52
C ALA A 228 23.29 8.77 -16.31
N THR A 229 22.79 8.53 -15.09
CA THR A 229 23.65 8.35 -13.91
C THR A 229 24.28 6.95 -13.83
N GLY A 230 23.78 5.98 -14.61
CA GLY A 230 24.20 4.58 -14.56
C GLY A 230 23.75 3.86 -13.29
N ALA A 231 22.78 4.40 -12.55
CA ALA A 231 22.19 3.73 -11.39
C ALA A 231 21.46 2.45 -11.82
N PRO A 232 21.61 1.32 -11.12
CA PRO A 232 20.88 0.11 -11.44
C PRO A 232 19.37 0.26 -11.23
N TYR A 233 18.93 1.23 -10.41
CA TYR A 233 17.53 1.53 -10.22
C TYR A 233 17.24 3.03 -10.28
N VAL A 234 16.10 3.38 -10.87
CA VAL A 234 15.58 4.74 -10.96
C VAL A 234 14.28 4.83 -10.15
N LEU A 235 14.30 5.56 -9.05
CA LEU A 235 13.15 5.85 -8.22
C LEU A 235 12.53 7.18 -8.63
N MET A 236 11.29 7.13 -9.10
CA MET A 236 10.55 8.32 -9.46
C MET A 236 9.44 8.62 -8.46
N LEU A 237 9.32 9.89 -8.07
CA LEU A 237 8.45 10.32 -6.97
C LEU A 237 7.56 11.51 -7.35
N GLU A 238 6.36 11.55 -6.78
CA GLU A 238 5.56 12.78 -6.68
C GLU A 238 6.03 13.65 -5.49
N ASP A 239 5.72 14.94 -5.52
CA ASP A 239 6.15 15.88 -4.48
C ASP A 239 5.25 15.92 -3.23
N ASP A 240 4.11 15.24 -3.24
CA ASP A 240 3.10 15.22 -2.17
C ASP A 240 3.04 13.90 -1.39
N ILE A 241 4.22 13.36 -1.12
CA ILE A 241 4.41 12.13 -0.34
C ILE A 241 5.18 12.38 0.97
N LEU A 242 5.14 11.39 1.86
CA LEU A 242 5.97 11.25 3.04
C LEU A 242 6.61 9.87 3.06
N PHE A 243 7.91 9.80 3.35
CA PHE A 243 8.59 8.53 3.57
C PHE A 243 8.43 8.04 5.01
N LEU A 244 8.26 6.73 5.13
CA LEU A 244 8.41 5.97 6.37
C LEU A 244 9.86 6.09 6.88
N ASP A 245 10.04 6.16 8.19
CA ASP A 245 11.36 5.91 8.78
C ASP A 245 11.86 4.50 8.46
N GLY A 246 13.15 4.37 8.11
CA GLY A 246 13.72 3.12 7.61
C GLY A 246 13.21 2.67 6.23
N TRP A 247 12.71 3.59 5.39
CA TRP A 247 12.26 3.22 4.04
C TRP A 247 13.39 2.60 3.18
N PHE A 248 14.64 3.04 3.36
CA PHE A 248 15.75 2.64 2.49
C PHE A 248 16.11 1.16 2.67
N HIS A 249 16.28 0.68 3.90
CA HIS A 249 16.59 -0.73 4.14
C HIS A 249 15.44 -1.65 3.70
N ARG A 250 14.18 -1.21 3.89
CA ARG A 250 13.00 -1.93 3.39
C ARG A 250 12.98 -2.00 1.87
N LEU A 251 13.27 -0.89 1.19
CA LEU A 251 13.30 -0.86 -0.27
C LEU A 251 14.41 -1.77 -0.80
N ARG A 252 15.61 -1.72 -0.23
CA ARG A 252 16.73 -2.59 -0.62
C ARG A 252 16.37 -4.06 -0.45
N GLN A 253 15.80 -4.44 0.70
CA GLN A 253 15.33 -5.80 0.92
C GLN A 253 14.22 -6.18 -0.07
N GLY A 254 13.27 -5.29 -0.32
CA GLY A 254 12.19 -5.53 -1.29
C GLY A 254 12.69 -5.74 -2.72
N ILE A 255 13.71 -5.00 -3.15
CA ILE A 255 14.39 -5.21 -4.44
C ILE A 255 14.97 -6.62 -4.50
N MET A 256 15.74 -7.02 -3.48
CA MET A 256 16.34 -8.36 -3.42
C MET A 256 15.27 -9.47 -3.48
N ASP A 257 14.16 -9.28 -2.75
CA ASP A 257 13.07 -10.25 -2.70
C ASP A 257 12.32 -10.34 -4.05
N VAL A 258 12.13 -9.22 -4.75
CA VAL A 258 11.51 -9.20 -6.09
C VAL A 258 12.43 -9.84 -7.11
N GLU A 259 13.72 -9.53 -7.08
CA GLU A 259 14.70 -10.14 -7.98
C GLU A 259 14.70 -11.64 -7.81
N GLU A 260 14.83 -12.14 -6.58
CA GLU A 260 14.80 -13.58 -6.28
C GLU A 260 13.50 -14.24 -6.77
N GLN A 261 12.35 -13.65 -6.48
CA GLN A 261 11.05 -14.20 -6.86
C GLN A 261 10.79 -14.14 -8.37
N SER A 262 11.43 -13.23 -9.09
CA SER A 262 11.25 -13.04 -10.53
C SER A 262 12.33 -13.67 -11.40
N LYS A 263 13.34 -14.33 -10.82
CA LYS A 263 14.42 -15.02 -11.56
C LYS A 263 13.93 -15.99 -12.65
N ARG A 264 12.74 -16.56 -12.48
CA ARG A 264 12.14 -17.54 -13.39
C ARG A 264 11.02 -16.97 -14.26
N ASP A 265 10.64 -15.70 -14.06
CA ASP A 265 9.59 -15.07 -14.83
C ASP A 265 10.16 -14.56 -16.16
N GLU A 266 9.41 -14.74 -17.25
CA GLU A 266 9.79 -14.18 -18.55
C GLU A 266 9.76 -12.64 -18.49
N GLY A 267 10.90 -12.01 -18.76
CA GLY A 267 11.08 -10.56 -18.63
C GLY A 267 11.35 -10.07 -17.20
N GLY A 268 11.39 -10.97 -16.20
CA GLY A 268 11.69 -10.67 -14.80
C GLY A 268 10.62 -9.82 -14.12
N TRP A 269 11.01 -8.66 -13.60
CA TRP A 269 10.11 -7.68 -13.00
C TRP A 269 10.19 -6.34 -13.72
N TYR A 270 9.05 -5.63 -13.75
CA TYR A 270 8.88 -4.41 -14.52
C TYR A 270 9.08 -3.15 -13.67
N ASN A 271 8.41 -3.09 -12.52
CA ASN A 271 8.57 -2.00 -11.56
C ASN A 271 8.17 -2.43 -10.15
N LEU A 272 8.60 -1.64 -9.16
CA LEU A 272 8.28 -1.82 -7.75
C LEU A 272 7.68 -0.52 -7.21
N ARG A 273 6.41 -0.58 -6.82
CA ARG A 273 5.68 0.56 -6.26
C ARG A 273 5.93 0.68 -4.76
N LEU A 274 6.17 1.91 -4.32
CA LEU A 274 6.32 2.23 -2.90
C LEU A 274 4.97 2.60 -2.27
N PHE A 275 3.98 2.97 -3.09
CA PHE A 275 2.61 3.33 -2.71
C PHE A 275 1.60 2.46 -3.44
N TYR A 276 0.48 2.16 -2.79
CA TYR A 276 -0.67 1.51 -3.41
C TYR A 276 -1.94 1.83 -2.62
N LEU A 277 -3.10 1.87 -3.28
CA LEU A 277 -4.36 2.14 -2.60
C LEU A 277 -4.87 0.96 -1.76
N GLU A 278 -5.15 1.21 -0.48
CA GLU A 278 -5.69 0.19 0.43
C GLU A 278 -7.18 -0.09 0.30
N TYR A 279 -7.91 0.84 -0.30
CA TYR A 279 -9.36 0.76 -0.48
C TYR A 279 -9.81 -0.40 -1.40
N GLY A 280 -8.89 -1.00 -2.16
CA GLY A 280 -9.16 -2.08 -3.11
C GLY A 280 -8.97 -3.51 -2.58
N PHE A 281 -8.46 -3.70 -1.36
CA PHE A 281 -8.07 -5.03 -0.85
C PHE A 281 -9.22 -5.79 -0.18
N TYR A 282 -10.28 -6.07 -0.93
CA TYR A 282 -11.34 -6.94 -0.45
C TYR A 282 -10.88 -8.40 -0.44
N TRP A 283 -11.52 -9.19 0.42
CA TRP A 283 -11.33 -10.63 0.51
C TRP A 283 -11.44 -11.33 -0.86
N HIS A 284 -10.41 -12.07 -1.26
CA HIS A 284 -10.52 -12.95 -2.41
C HIS A 284 -11.33 -14.20 -2.06
N LEU A 285 -12.17 -14.68 -2.98
CA LEU A 285 -13.03 -15.85 -2.73
C LEU A 285 -12.21 -17.09 -2.30
N SER A 286 -11.03 -17.30 -2.88
CA SER A 286 -10.11 -18.37 -2.52
C SER A 286 -9.64 -18.27 -1.06
N GLU A 287 -9.33 -17.07 -0.58
CA GLU A 287 -8.89 -16.82 0.81
C GLU A 287 -10.02 -17.07 1.79
N VAL A 288 -11.23 -16.60 1.45
CA VAL A 288 -12.43 -16.82 2.27
C VAL A 288 -12.74 -18.31 2.37
N ILE A 289 -12.71 -19.03 1.26
CA ILE A 289 -12.97 -20.48 1.25
C ILE A 289 -11.90 -21.21 2.06
N THR A 290 -10.63 -20.95 1.79
CA THR A 290 -9.52 -21.65 2.44
C THR A 290 -9.54 -21.43 3.96
N THR A 291 -9.72 -20.17 4.37
CA THR A 291 -9.77 -19.82 5.79
C THR A 291 -11.04 -20.32 6.46
N GLY A 292 -12.18 -20.25 5.76
CA GLY A 292 -13.45 -20.81 6.24
C GLY A 292 -13.35 -22.31 6.49
N VAL A 293 -12.74 -23.07 5.57
CA VAL A 293 -12.48 -24.50 5.73
C VAL A 293 -11.56 -24.75 6.92
N ALA A 294 -10.49 -23.97 7.08
CA ALA A 294 -9.57 -24.09 8.21
C ALA A 294 -10.27 -23.84 9.56
N ILE A 295 -11.13 -22.81 9.65
CA ILE A 295 -11.92 -22.50 10.85
C ILE A 295 -12.90 -23.65 11.17
N VAL A 296 -13.62 -24.15 10.17
CA VAL A 296 -14.56 -25.28 10.36
C VAL A 296 -13.80 -26.53 10.83
N ALA A 297 -12.65 -26.84 10.23
CA ALA A 297 -11.81 -27.96 10.62
C ALA A 297 -11.30 -27.79 12.06
N PHE A 298 -10.79 -26.61 12.42
CA PHE A 298 -10.31 -26.30 13.76
C PHE A 298 -11.42 -26.43 14.82
N CYS A 299 -12.59 -25.87 14.56
CA CYS A 299 -13.76 -26.01 15.45
C CYS A 299 -14.19 -27.48 15.55
N GLY A 300 -14.22 -28.21 14.44
CA GLY A 300 -14.55 -29.64 14.41
C GLY A 300 -13.60 -30.50 15.25
N VAL A 301 -12.29 -30.31 15.09
CA VAL A 301 -11.25 -31.02 15.86
C VAL A 301 -11.36 -30.67 17.34
N SER A 302 -11.50 -29.38 17.67
CA SER A 302 -11.65 -28.92 19.05
C SER A 302 -12.87 -29.55 19.73
N MET A 303 -14.01 -29.60 19.03
CA MET A 303 -15.21 -30.29 19.51
C MET A 303 -15.00 -31.80 19.67
N GLY A 304 -14.25 -32.43 18.75
CA GLY A 304 -13.87 -33.84 18.85
C GLY A 304 -13.02 -34.14 20.09
N LEU A 305 -12.02 -33.30 20.38
CA LEU A 305 -11.17 -33.42 21.57
C LEU A 305 -11.95 -33.19 22.88
N ILE A 306 -12.83 -32.19 22.91
CA ILE A 306 -13.75 -31.98 24.04
C ILE A 306 -14.64 -33.21 24.24
N TRP A 307 -15.10 -33.83 23.15
CA TRP A 307 -15.91 -35.04 23.25
C TRP A 307 -15.11 -36.25 23.76
N LEU A 308 -13.89 -36.46 23.28
CA LEU A 308 -13.01 -37.53 23.73
C LEU A 308 -12.63 -37.39 25.21
N SER A 309 -12.31 -36.18 25.66
CA SER A 309 -11.98 -35.91 27.08
C SER A 309 -13.17 -36.12 28.01
N ILE A 310 -14.39 -35.81 27.56
CA ILE A 310 -15.60 -36.09 28.33
C ILE A 310 -15.90 -37.59 28.41
N ARG A 311 -15.61 -38.37 27.34
CA ARG A 311 -15.96 -39.79 27.19
C ARG A 311 -15.49 -40.68 28.35
N GLY A 312 -14.33 -40.38 28.96
CA GLY A 312 -13.76 -41.13 30.09
C GLY A 312 -14.32 -40.74 31.48
N THR A 313 -15.10 -39.67 31.58
CA THR A 313 -15.55 -39.12 32.86
C THR A 313 -16.92 -39.67 33.29
N ARG A 314 -17.23 -39.60 34.60
CA ARG A 314 -18.59 -39.89 35.12
C ARG A 314 -19.68 -39.03 34.46
N TRP A 315 -19.29 -37.91 33.85
CA TRP A 315 -20.14 -36.99 33.12
C TRP A 315 -20.68 -37.60 31.82
N TYR A 316 -19.90 -38.44 31.12
CA TYR A 316 -20.33 -39.12 29.89
C TYR A 316 -21.51 -40.08 30.12
N ARG A 317 -21.54 -40.77 31.26
CA ARG A 317 -22.68 -41.64 31.63
C ARG A 317 -23.97 -40.86 31.89
N ARG A 318 -23.86 -39.55 32.17
CA ARG A 318 -24.99 -38.64 32.39
C ARG A 318 -25.30 -37.75 31.18
N THR A 319 -24.43 -37.68 30.18
CA THR A 319 -24.70 -36.92 28.95
C THR A 319 -25.88 -37.53 28.20
N THR A 320 -26.97 -36.79 28.16
CA THR A 320 -28.17 -37.17 27.43
C THR A 320 -27.99 -36.92 25.94
N ARG A 321 -28.88 -37.50 25.12
CA ARG A 321 -28.98 -37.18 23.69
C ARG A 321 -29.13 -35.66 23.45
N GLN A 322 -29.74 -34.95 24.40
CA GLN A 322 -29.94 -33.51 24.35
C GLN A 322 -28.63 -32.73 24.55
N THR A 323 -27.79 -33.14 25.51
CA THR A 323 -26.47 -32.51 25.71
C THR A 323 -25.57 -32.65 24.48
N ARG A 324 -25.61 -33.81 23.80
CA ARG A 324 -24.87 -34.03 22.54
C ARG A 324 -25.35 -33.09 21.42
N ARG A 325 -26.67 -32.87 21.31
CA ARG A 325 -27.25 -31.90 20.36
C ARG A 325 -26.84 -30.47 20.68
N VAL A 326 -26.87 -30.08 21.96
CA VAL A 326 -26.44 -28.73 22.40
C VAL A 326 -24.97 -28.50 22.09
N LEU A 327 -24.09 -29.47 22.38
CA LEU A 327 -22.66 -29.37 22.05
C LEU A 327 -22.43 -29.25 20.53
N PHE A 328 -23.08 -30.09 19.73
CA PHE A 328 -22.98 -30.00 18.27
C PHE A 328 -23.45 -28.64 17.73
N LEU A 329 -24.63 -28.17 18.17
CA LEU A 329 -25.15 -26.86 17.80
C LEU A 329 -24.21 -25.73 18.24
N THR A 330 -23.68 -25.80 19.45
CA THR A 330 -22.70 -24.82 19.95
C THR A 330 -21.45 -24.80 19.06
N GLY A 331 -20.90 -25.96 18.71
CA GLY A 331 -19.74 -26.04 17.82
C GLY A 331 -19.99 -25.44 16.43
N VAL A 332 -21.15 -25.74 15.83
CA VAL A 332 -21.56 -25.17 14.53
C VAL A 332 -21.74 -23.66 14.61
N LEU A 333 -22.45 -23.17 15.64
CA LEU A 333 -22.67 -21.73 15.84
C LEU A 333 -21.36 -20.99 16.11
N SER A 334 -20.45 -21.58 16.89
CA SER A 334 -19.11 -21.03 17.13
C SER A 334 -18.29 -20.97 15.85
N ALA A 335 -18.34 -22.00 15.00
CA ALA A 335 -17.64 -21.97 13.71
C ALA A 335 -18.17 -20.85 12.80
N ILE A 336 -19.49 -20.69 12.71
CA ILE A 336 -20.13 -19.59 11.96
C ILE A 336 -19.72 -18.24 12.57
N ALA A 337 -19.75 -18.10 13.89
CA ALA A 337 -19.36 -16.89 14.60
C ALA A 337 -17.90 -16.51 14.33
N CYS A 338 -16.97 -17.48 14.33
CA CYS A 338 -15.56 -17.26 14.00
C CYS A 338 -15.38 -16.81 12.54
N ILE A 339 -16.11 -17.40 11.58
CA ILE A 339 -16.07 -16.98 10.17
C ILE A 339 -16.59 -15.54 10.04
N VAL A 340 -17.70 -15.22 10.69
CA VAL A 340 -18.25 -13.85 10.69
C VAL A 340 -17.23 -12.87 11.30
N LEU A 341 -16.63 -13.21 12.44
CA LEU A 341 -15.58 -12.38 13.05
C LEU A 341 -14.42 -12.15 12.08
N TYR A 342 -13.88 -13.21 11.48
CA TYR A 342 -12.79 -13.13 10.52
C TYR A 342 -13.10 -12.16 9.38
N LEU A 343 -14.28 -12.29 8.75
CA LEU A 343 -14.68 -11.42 7.65
C LEU A 343 -14.92 -9.97 8.09
N THR A 344 -15.49 -9.77 9.28
CA THR A 344 -15.83 -8.44 9.81
C THR A 344 -14.63 -7.69 10.38
N VAL A 345 -13.55 -8.36 10.78
CA VAL A 345 -12.29 -7.70 11.18
C VAL A 345 -11.65 -6.95 10.00
N GLY A 346 -11.96 -7.32 8.76
CA GLY A 346 -11.39 -6.70 7.57
C GLY A 346 -10.06 -7.34 7.16
N HIS A 347 -9.84 -7.34 5.85
CA HIS A 347 -8.72 -7.99 5.21
C HIS A 347 -7.38 -7.32 5.55
N LEU A 348 -7.32 -5.98 5.58
CA LEU A 348 -6.07 -5.26 5.87
C LEU A 348 -5.59 -5.50 7.31
N THR A 349 -6.52 -5.50 8.27
CA THR A 349 -6.24 -5.78 9.69
C THR A 349 -5.68 -7.18 9.85
N VAL A 350 -6.30 -8.17 9.21
CA VAL A 350 -5.83 -9.56 9.22
C VAL A 350 -4.47 -9.69 8.54
N ALA A 351 -4.29 -9.09 7.36
CA ALA A 351 -3.03 -9.14 6.63
C ALA A 351 -1.86 -8.60 7.48
N HIS A 352 -2.07 -7.47 8.16
CA HIS A 352 -1.05 -6.90 9.04
C HIS A 352 -0.71 -7.82 10.24
N MET A 353 -1.69 -8.56 10.78
CA MET A 353 -1.44 -9.53 11.85
C MET A 353 -0.64 -10.75 11.38
N LEU A 354 -0.79 -11.16 10.12
CA LEU A 354 -0.21 -12.39 9.58
C LEU A 354 1.23 -12.24 9.06
N ARG A 355 1.90 -11.08 9.28
CA ARG A 355 3.23 -10.75 8.74
C ARG A 355 3.28 -10.99 7.23
N THR A 356 2.70 -10.06 6.48
CA THR A 356 2.73 -10.06 5.02
C THR A 356 4.16 -10.17 4.48
N PRO A 357 4.35 -10.76 3.28
CA PRO A 357 5.63 -10.72 2.59
C PRO A 357 6.07 -9.27 2.40
N SER A 358 7.38 -9.05 2.34
CA SER A 358 8.01 -7.74 2.08
C SER A 358 7.56 -7.13 0.74
N VAL A 359 7.17 -7.97 -0.22
CA VAL A 359 6.72 -7.57 -1.56
C VAL A 359 5.56 -8.43 -2.03
N ALA A 360 4.74 -7.88 -2.92
CA ALA A 360 3.62 -8.59 -3.54
C ALA A 360 3.45 -8.23 -5.02
N ARG A 361 3.15 -9.22 -5.88
CA ARG A 361 2.77 -8.98 -7.29
C ARG A 361 1.49 -8.17 -7.33
N ARG A 362 1.57 -6.92 -7.76
CA ARG A 362 0.46 -5.96 -7.74
C ARG A 362 0.59 -4.97 -8.89
N GLY A 363 -0.39 -5.00 -9.79
CA GLY A 363 -0.75 -3.82 -10.58
C GLY A 363 -1.66 -2.90 -9.78
N GLY A 364 -1.79 -1.64 -10.20
CA GLY A 364 -2.68 -0.71 -9.49
C GLY A 364 -2.52 0.74 -9.91
N CYS A 365 -3.48 1.56 -9.48
CA CYS A 365 -3.42 3.00 -9.66
C CYS A 365 -2.30 3.63 -8.83
N CYS A 366 -1.82 4.73 -9.41
CA CYS A 366 -1.28 5.90 -8.78
C CYS A 366 0.26 5.89 -8.68
N PHE A 367 0.85 7.03 -9.02
CA PHE A 367 2.27 7.18 -9.39
C PHE A 367 3.17 7.64 -8.23
N GLN A 368 2.62 7.86 -7.03
CA GLN A 368 3.28 8.52 -5.88
C GLN A 368 4.75 8.13 -5.65
N GLY A 369 5.10 6.86 -5.82
CA GLY A 369 6.49 6.42 -5.93
C GLY A 369 6.64 5.10 -6.67
N ILE A 370 7.41 5.10 -7.76
CA ILE A 370 7.70 3.91 -8.58
C ILE A 370 9.20 3.78 -8.80
N LEU A 371 9.74 2.61 -8.45
CA LEU A 371 11.10 2.19 -8.75
C LEU A 371 11.13 1.38 -10.05
N TRP A 372 12.04 1.75 -10.93
CA TRP A 372 12.30 1.09 -12.21
C TRP A 372 13.68 0.43 -12.17
N PRO A 373 13.83 -0.85 -12.58
CA PRO A 373 15.12 -1.39 -12.97
C PRO A 373 15.65 -0.62 -14.19
N HIS A 374 16.97 -0.42 -14.26
CA HIS A 374 17.61 0.37 -15.31
C HIS A 374 17.24 -0.12 -16.73
N ASP A 375 17.19 -1.43 -16.97
CA ASP A 375 16.84 -2.02 -18.28
C ASP A 375 15.39 -1.75 -18.72
N LYS A 376 14.53 -1.25 -17.82
CA LYS A 376 13.14 -0.89 -18.12
C LYS A 376 12.97 0.60 -18.41
N VAL A 377 13.95 1.44 -18.07
CA VAL A 377 13.84 2.91 -18.13
C VAL A 377 13.80 3.43 -19.57
N GLU A 378 14.71 3.00 -20.43
CA GLU A 378 14.74 3.44 -21.83
C GLU A 378 13.45 3.06 -22.58
N PRO A 379 12.98 1.79 -22.58
CA PRO A 379 11.75 1.41 -23.28
C PRO A 379 10.51 2.19 -22.84
N ILE A 380 10.34 2.41 -21.53
CA ILE A 380 9.17 3.15 -21.04
C ILE A 380 9.27 4.64 -21.35
N THR A 381 10.47 5.20 -21.35
CA THR A 381 10.74 6.60 -21.71
C THR A 381 10.43 6.85 -23.19
N GLU A 382 10.80 5.93 -24.07
CA GLU A 382 10.45 5.99 -25.50
C GLU A 382 8.92 5.94 -25.70
N PHE A 383 8.25 5.03 -24.99
CA PHE A 383 6.80 4.92 -25.04
C PHE A 383 6.10 6.20 -24.57
N TYR A 384 6.52 6.81 -23.45
CA TYR A 384 5.96 8.09 -23.00
C TYR A 384 6.22 9.23 -23.97
N THR A 385 7.42 9.27 -24.57
CA THR A 385 7.75 10.27 -25.60
C THR A 385 6.82 10.15 -26.82
N LYS A 386 6.44 8.92 -27.20
CA LYS A 386 5.52 8.64 -28.30
C LYS A 386 4.08 9.01 -27.96
N GLU A 387 3.58 8.63 -26.78
CA GLU A 387 2.20 8.91 -26.36
C GLU A 387 1.96 10.40 -26.11
N ARG A 388 2.99 11.15 -25.69
CA ARG A 388 3.03 12.61 -25.41
C ARG A 388 2.11 13.11 -24.29
N ILE A 389 0.91 12.55 -24.14
CA ILE A 389 -0.08 12.97 -23.17
C ILE A 389 -0.70 11.75 -22.48
N GLY A 390 -0.80 11.81 -21.15
CA GLY A 390 -1.45 10.76 -20.36
C GLY A 390 -0.95 10.71 -18.92
N PHE A 391 -1.55 9.83 -18.13
CA PHE A 391 -1.11 9.57 -16.76
C PHE A 391 -0.01 8.52 -16.77
N VAL A 392 1.08 8.78 -16.04
CA VAL A 392 2.29 7.94 -15.98
C VAL A 392 1.97 6.48 -15.65
N ASP A 393 1.17 6.26 -14.62
CA ASP A 393 0.73 4.94 -14.14
C ASP A 393 -0.17 4.21 -15.16
N SER A 394 -1.16 4.91 -15.72
CA SER A 394 -2.07 4.34 -16.71
C SER A 394 -1.33 3.96 -18.01
N LEU A 395 -0.36 4.79 -18.42
CA LEU A 395 0.47 4.51 -19.59
C LEU A 395 1.49 3.39 -19.31
N ALA A 396 2.04 3.28 -18.10
CA ALA A 396 2.87 2.12 -17.71
C ALA A 396 2.08 0.81 -17.79
N ASP A 397 0.85 0.80 -17.29
CA ASP A 397 -0.03 -0.37 -17.37
C ASP A 397 -0.41 -0.69 -18.82
N LYS A 398 -0.67 0.34 -19.64
CA LYS A 398 -0.92 0.19 -21.09
C LYS A 398 0.31 -0.35 -21.82
N PHE A 399 1.52 0.05 -21.42
CA PHE A 399 2.75 -0.41 -22.06
C PHE A 399 2.90 -1.93 -21.95
N ILE A 400 2.69 -2.48 -20.75
CA ILE A 400 2.87 -3.92 -20.50
C ILE A 400 1.65 -4.78 -20.88
N ASN A 401 0.42 -4.25 -20.75
CA ASN A 401 -0.80 -5.04 -20.98
C ASN A 401 -1.48 -4.72 -22.32
N GLY A 402 -1.22 -3.55 -22.90
CA GLY A 402 -1.90 -3.02 -24.09
C GLY A 402 -1.15 -3.23 -25.40
N GLY A 403 -0.10 -4.09 -25.41
CA GLY A 403 0.73 -4.32 -26.59
C GLY A 403 1.70 -3.18 -26.92
N GLY A 404 2.05 -2.35 -25.92
CA GLY A 404 3.04 -1.29 -26.09
C GLY A 404 4.49 -1.81 -26.09
N ALA A 405 4.73 -2.98 -25.49
CA ALA A 405 6.03 -3.63 -25.46
C ALA A 405 6.11 -4.78 -26.47
N ASP A 406 7.23 -4.86 -27.21
CA ASP A 406 7.48 -5.92 -28.19
C ASP A 406 7.81 -7.27 -27.53
N LYS A 407 8.16 -7.27 -26.25
CA LYS A 407 8.53 -8.45 -25.46
C LYS A 407 7.91 -8.35 -24.05
N PRO A 408 7.77 -9.48 -23.33
CA PRO A 408 7.36 -9.45 -21.93
C PRO A 408 8.32 -8.61 -21.09
N MET A 409 7.78 -7.62 -20.37
CA MET A 409 8.56 -6.68 -19.56
C MET A 409 8.66 -7.08 -18.08
N GLY A 410 8.09 -8.24 -17.72
CA GLY A 410 8.01 -8.72 -16.35
C GLY A 410 6.77 -8.22 -15.60
N HIS A 411 6.69 -8.60 -14.33
CA HIS A 411 5.54 -8.29 -13.47
C HIS A 411 5.70 -6.98 -12.68
N GLN A 412 4.57 -6.35 -12.36
CA GLN A 412 4.51 -5.23 -11.42
C GLN A 412 4.47 -5.73 -9.98
N TRP A 413 5.24 -5.08 -9.11
CA TRP A 413 5.34 -5.40 -7.69
C TRP A 413 5.03 -4.17 -6.83
N ALA A 414 4.71 -4.40 -5.56
CA ALA A 414 4.60 -3.36 -4.55
C ALA A 414 5.30 -3.79 -3.27
N LEU A 415 5.92 -2.83 -2.59
CA LEU A 415 6.52 -3.02 -1.27
C LEU A 415 5.42 -3.05 -0.20
N VAL A 416 5.45 -4.06 0.67
CA VAL A 416 4.41 -4.30 1.68
C VAL A 416 5.06 -4.49 3.07
N PRO A 417 4.67 -3.70 4.09
CA PRO A 417 3.80 -2.53 4.01
C PRO A 417 4.38 -1.40 3.15
N THR A 418 3.53 -0.44 2.77
CA THR A 418 3.94 0.72 1.96
C THR A 418 5.08 1.51 2.63
N ALA A 419 6.03 2.02 1.81
CA ALA A 419 7.12 2.87 2.30
C ALA A 419 6.79 4.36 2.27
N VAL A 420 5.71 4.76 1.59
CA VAL A 420 5.35 6.18 1.46
C VAL A 420 3.86 6.40 1.65
N GLN A 421 3.50 7.59 2.12
CA GLN A 421 2.12 8.02 2.31
C GLN A 421 1.87 9.29 1.52
N HIS A 422 0.73 9.37 0.83
CA HIS A 422 0.31 10.60 0.18
C HIS A 422 -0.23 11.60 1.23
N ILE A 423 0.15 12.86 1.12
CA ILE A 423 -0.26 13.92 2.05
C ILE A 423 -0.93 15.12 1.37
N GLY A 424 -1.04 15.09 0.05
CA GLY A 424 -1.60 16.16 -0.75
C GLY A 424 -3.11 16.27 -0.55
N GLY A 425 -3.58 17.42 -0.02
CA GLY A 425 -5.02 17.71 -0.05
C GLY A 425 -5.54 18.06 -1.46
N LYS A 426 -4.62 18.44 -2.34
CA LYS A 426 -4.84 18.89 -3.73
C LYS A 426 -3.79 18.25 -4.63
N SER A 427 -4.23 17.57 -5.67
CA SER A 427 -3.34 16.89 -6.62
C SER A 427 -2.58 17.89 -7.50
N SER A 428 -1.31 17.60 -7.82
CA SER A 428 -0.55 18.31 -8.86
C SER A 428 -1.16 18.15 -10.26
N LYS A 429 -1.93 17.06 -10.44
CA LYS A 429 -2.71 16.68 -11.63
C LYS A 429 -4.15 17.23 -11.61
N GLY A 430 -4.50 18.07 -10.62
CA GLY A 430 -5.68 18.96 -10.64
C GLY A 430 -7.02 18.28 -10.62
N ASP A 431 -7.03 16.99 -10.37
CA ASP A 431 -8.22 16.22 -10.11
C ASP A 431 -8.76 16.59 -8.72
N ASN A 432 -9.51 17.69 -8.63
CA ASN A 432 -10.53 17.92 -7.59
C ASN A 432 -11.84 17.19 -7.93
N TRP A 433 -11.79 16.11 -8.73
CA TRP A 433 -12.94 15.22 -8.87
C TRP A 433 -13.28 14.73 -7.46
N GLY A 434 -14.51 14.94 -7.00
CA GLY A 434 -14.96 14.45 -5.70
C GLY A 434 -14.63 15.32 -4.49
N SER A 435 -15.00 16.60 -4.52
CA SER A 435 -16.02 17.20 -3.61
C SER A 435 -15.67 18.61 -3.12
N ASP A 436 -16.09 19.61 -3.88
CA ASP A 436 -16.25 21.00 -3.42
C ASP A 436 -17.38 21.15 -2.36
N LYS A 437 -17.79 20.05 -1.73
CA LYS A 437 -18.85 20.04 -0.70
C LYS A 437 -18.19 20.19 0.67
N PRO A 438 -18.54 21.22 1.45
CA PRO A 438 -18.06 21.38 2.81
C PRO A 438 -18.22 20.09 3.62
N GLY A 439 -17.13 19.59 4.20
CA GLY A 439 -17.13 18.38 5.04
C GLY A 439 -16.93 17.04 4.31
N LYS A 440 -16.62 17.02 3.01
CA LYS A 440 -16.19 15.80 2.29
C LYS A 440 -14.73 15.89 1.87
N MET A 441 -14.03 14.74 1.90
CA MET A 441 -12.63 14.63 1.49
C MET A 441 -12.51 14.63 -0.04
N SER A 442 -11.49 15.31 -0.58
CA SER A 442 -11.12 15.23 -2.00
C SER A 442 -10.61 13.83 -2.36
N GLU A 443 -10.65 13.43 -3.65
CA GLU A 443 -10.05 12.15 -4.06
C GLU A 443 -8.55 12.10 -3.74
N ALA A 444 -7.83 13.21 -3.86
CA ALA A 444 -6.44 13.33 -3.40
C ALA A 444 -6.31 13.00 -1.90
N GLN A 445 -7.20 13.50 -1.04
CA GLN A 445 -7.22 13.15 0.38
C GLN A 445 -7.62 11.68 0.65
N ARG A 446 -8.30 11.03 -0.30
CA ARG A 446 -8.66 9.62 -0.21
C ARG A 446 -7.54 8.69 -0.69
N LEU A 447 -6.51 9.21 -1.36
CA LEU A 447 -5.27 8.49 -1.64
C LEU A 447 -4.54 8.27 -0.31
N TRP A 448 -4.83 7.16 0.36
CA TRP A 448 -4.44 6.94 1.75
C TRP A 448 -4.07 5.49 2.03
N ASN A 449 -2.94 5.28 2.72
CA ASN A 449 -2.58 4.00 3.30
C ASN A 449 -2.88 4.03 4.80
N PHE A 450 -3.96 3.36 5.18
CA PHE A 450 -4.34 3.22 6.58
C PHE A 450 -3.29 2.48 7.38
N SER A 451 -2.63 1.47 6.79
CA SER A 451 -1.55 0.73 7.45
C SER A 451 -0.33 1.62 7.76
N PHE A 452 -0.08 2.68 6.96
CA PHE A 452 1.00 3.62 7.23
C PHE A 452 0.82 4.34 8.57
N GLU A 453 -0.44 4.63 8.94
CA GLU A 453 -0.79 5.29 10.20
C GLU A 453 -0.72 4.37 11.43
N TRP A 454 -0.58 3.05 11.25
CA TRP A 454 -0.45 2.09 12.36
C TRP A 454 0.98 1.97 12.87
N ASN A 455 1.92 2.55 12.14
CA ASN A 455 3.32 2.54 12.50
C ASN A 455 3.57 3.26 13.83
N LYS A 456 4.46 2.67 14.61
CA LYS A 456 4.94 3.24 15.88
C LYS A 456 6.34 3.79 15.65
N ALA A 457 6.50 5.10 15.83
CA ALA A 457 7.74 5.80 15.51
C ALA A 457 8.95 5.25 16.28
N ASP A 458 8.78 4.96 17.58
CA ASP A 458 9.80 4.36 18.44
C ASP A 458 10.26 2.99 17.92
N LYS A 459 9.32 2.16 17.45
CA LYS A 459 9.64 0.84 16.90
C LYS A 459 10.35 0.92 15.55
N LEU A 460 9.93 1.85 14.69
CA LEU A 460 10.57 2.03 13.39
C LEU A 460 11.98 2.60 13.51
N ALA A 461 12.19 3.57 14.41
CA ALA A 461 13.51 4.12 14.66
C ALA A 461 14.47 3.05 15.20
N GLU A 462 13.99 2.17 16.09
CA GLU A 462 14.77 1.04 16.58
C GLU A 462 15.12 0.06 15.44
N GLU A 463 14.14 -0.31 14.62
CA GLU A 463 14.35 -1.21 13.47
C GLU A 463 15.34 -0.61 12.47
N HIS A 464 15.17 0.67 12.11
CA HIS A 464 16.05 1.38 11.20
C HIS A 464 17.47 1.44 11.75
N ARG A 465 17.64 1.78 13.02
CA ARG A 465 18.97 1.81 13.66
C ARG A 465 19.67 0.46 13.57
N GLN A 466 18.98 -0.64 13.87
CA GLN A 466 19.55 -1.99 13.76
C GLN A 466 19.94 -2.33 12.32
N ALA A 467 19.08 -1.99 11.36
CA ALA A 467 19.35 -2.21 9.94
C ALA A 467 20.52 -1.36 9.44
N ALA A 468 20.61 -0.10 9.87
CA ALA A 468 21.70 0.81 9.54
C ALA A 468 23.02 0.34 10.14
N GLU A 469 23.05 -0.11 11.40
CA GLU A 469 24.25 -0.70 12.03
C GLU A 469 24.73 -1.94 11.28
N ALA A 470 23.81 -2.83 10.88
CA ALA A 470 24.13 -3.99 10.04
C ALA A 470 24.68 -3.56 8.67
N PHE A 471 24.07 -2.55 8.05
CA PHE A 471 24.53 -2.01 6.77
C PHE A 471 25.92 -1.38 6.89
N GLU A 472 26.23 -0.68 7.99
CA GLU A 472 27.56 -0.13 8.27
C GLU A 472 28.62 -1.22 8.37
N GLN A 473 28.28 -2.36 8.99
CA GLN A 473 29.16 -3.52 9.15
C GLN A 473 29.32 -4.37 7.89
N GLU A 474 28.42 -4.24 6.92
CA GLU A 474 28.57 -4.85 5.59
C GLU A 474 29.87 -4.33 4.98
N LYS A 475 30.91 -5.18 5.02
CA LYS A 475 32.18 -4.91 4.36
C LYS A 475 31.85 -4.68 2.89
N VAL A 476 32.52 -3.70 2.28
CA VAL A 476 32.59 -3.61 0.83
C VAL A 476 33.35 -4.86 0.37
N THR A 477 32.66 -5.98 0.21
CA THR A 477 33.14 -7.13 -0.53
C THR A 477 32.99 -6.78 -2.00
N GLY A 478 33.84 -5.86 -2.45
CA GLY A 478 34.19 -5.68 -3.85
C GLY A 478 35.57 -6.29 -4.00
N ASP A 479 35.62 -7.44 -4.69
CA ASP A 479 36.65 -7.86 -5.66
C ASP A 479 36.56 -9.38 -5.83
N ASP A 480 35.86 -9.79 -6.89
CA ASP A 480 36.39 -10.68 -7.95
C ASP A 480 35.53 -10.54 -9.22
#